data_AF-A0A6S6ZU71-F1
#
_entry.id   AF-A0A6S6ZU71-F1
#
_cell.length_a   1.000
_cell.length_b   1.000
_cell.length_c   1.000
_cell.angle_alpha   90.00
_cell.angle_beta   90.00
_cell.angle_gamma   90.00
#
_symmetry.space_group_name_H-M   'P 1'
#
loop_
_entity.id
_entity.type
_entity.pdbx_description
1 polymer ?
#
loop_
_entity_poly.entity_id
_entity_poly.type
_entity_poly.pdbx_seq_one_letter_code
_entity_poly.pdbx_strand_id
1 'polypeptide(L)'
;MNNNDGIQAAVYTRWHQLAVPLAFVLSAGCFMLVVFNRGPFGWAIALALLGLLTPPIVAFRGFPTRNQIRVTADGLTFSRRPPVAFGDLTSWGTDDYLKLVRRGYPTLLVSPLDLPNRQRLLREFQSALEAWQKRQPAATEPARRTFFYGSTGGRLVGALITVLAVGSAVMALNLREPSFSLAVVGGLCALFGLALLMGKRP
;
A
#
# COMPACT_ATOMS: atom_id res chain seq x y z
N MET A 1 1.02 -8.56 -35.64
CA MET A 1 1.51 -7.86 -34.44
C MET A 1 1.07 -8.66 -33.23
N ASN A 2 2.00 -9.30 -32.51
CA ASN A 2 1.67 -10.27 -31.46
C ASN A 2 1.11 -9.59 -30.19
N ASN A 3 -0.05 -10.07 -29.76
CA ASN A 3 -0.78 -9.65 -28.56
C ASN A 3 -0.16 -10.15 -27.23
N ASN A 4 1.07 -10.67 -27.24
CA ASN A 4 1.65 -11.47 -26.14
C ASN A 4 2.71 -10.77 -25.26
N ASP A 5 3.03 -9.48 -25.49
CA ASP A 5 4.08 -8.79 -24.71
C ASP A 5 3.57 -8.01 -23.50
N GLY A 6 2.27 -8.05 -23.22
CA GLY A 6 1.69 -7.36 -22.06
C GLY A 6 1.89 -8.15 -20.77
N ILE A 7 2.50 -7.52 -19.76
CA ILE A 7 2.66 -8.10 -18.43
C ILE A 7 1.35 -7.92 -17.65
N GLN A 8 0.72 -9.01 -17.20
CA GLN A 8 -0.47 -8.92 -16.37
C GLN A 8 -0.12 -8.47 -14.95
N ALA A 9 -0.80 -7.42 -14.49
CA ALA A 9 -0.56 -6.86 -13.17
C ALA A 9 -1.83 -6.28 -12.55
N ALA A 10 -1.87 -6.30 -11.23
CA ALA A 10 -2.82 -5.54 -10.44
C ALA A 10 -2.22 -4.15 -10.14
N VAL A 11 -2.97 -3.09 -10.47
CA VAL A 11 -2.60 -1.70 -10.25
C VAL A 11 -3.50 -1.11 -9.19
N TYR A 12 -2.92 -0.91 -8.01
CA TYR A 12 -3.58 -0.29 -6.87
C TYR A 12 -3.21 1.18 -6.76
N THR A 13 -3.98 1.90 -5.97
CA THR A 13 -3.66 3.26 -5.51
C THR A 13 -3.53 3.26 -4.00
N ARG A 14 -2.98 4.33 -3.41
CA ARG A 14 -3.00 4.53 -1.95
C ARG A 14 -4.40 4.45 -1.34
N TRP A 15 -5.45 4.76 -2.11
CA TRP A 15 -6.84 4.66 -1.66
C TRP A 15 -7.23 3.22 -1.34
N HIS A 16 -6.73 2.25 -2.11
CA HIS A 16 -6.97 0.84 -1.85
C HIS A 16 -6.25 0.37 -0.57
N GLN A 17 -5.03 0.87 -0.34
CA GLN A 17 -4.28 0.56 0.88
C GLN A 17 -4.98 1.12 2.13
N LEU A 18 -5.60 2.29 2.02
CA LEU A 18 -6.32 2.92 3.13
C LEU A 18 -7.75 2.41 3.30
N ALA A 19 -8.36 1.83 2.26
CA ALA A 19 -9.74 1.36 2.30
C ALA A 19 -9.95 0.27 3.36
N VAL A 20 -9.03 -0.69 3.46
CA VAL A 20 -9.12 -1.80 4.42
C VAL A 20 -9.04 -1.32 5.87
N PRO A 21 -7.99 -0.59 6.32
CA PRO A 21 -7.94 -0.11 7.70
C PRO A 21 -9.08 0.86 8.01
N LEU A 22 -9.48 1.72 7.06
CA LEU A 22 -10.62 2.60 7.23
C LEU A 22 -11.93 1.82 7.44
N ALA A 23 -12.13 0.74 6.68
CA ALA A 23 -13.29 -0.13 6.82
C ALA A 23 -13.37 -0.79 8.20
N PHE A 24 -12.24 -1.26 8.73
CA PHE A 24 -12.18 -1.82 10.08
C PHE A 24 -12.50 -0.78 11.15
N VAL A 25 -11.89 0.41 11.06
CA VAL A 25 -12.12 1.50 12.03
C VAL A 25 -13.57 1.96 11.99
N LEU A 26 -14.14 2.15 10.79
CA LEU A 26 -15.55 2.53 10.64
C LEU A 26 -16.50 1.44 11.14
N SER A 27 -16.25 0.18 10.80
CA SER A 27 -17.07 -0.94 11.25
C SER A 27 -17.09 -1.05 12.78
N ALA A 28 -15.91 -1.07 13.41
CA ALA A 28 -15.78 -1.13 14.86
C ALA A 28 -16.38 0.10 15.54
N GLY A 29 -16.13 1.31 15.01
CA GLY A 29 -16.66 2.56 15.52
C GLY A 29 -18.19 2.61 15.47
N CYS A 30 -18.79 2.24 14.33
CA CYS A 30 -20.24 2.15 14.18
C CYS A 30 -20.86 1.14 15.15
N PHE A 31 -20.25 -0.05 15.28
CA PHE A 31 -20.74 -1.07 16.19
C PHE A 31 -20.71 -0.60 17.64
N MET A 32 -19.56 -0.09 18.09
CA MET A 32 -19.38 0.42 19.45
C MET A 32 -20.33 1.59 19.75
N LEU A 33 -20.51 2.51 18.80
CA LEU A 33 -21.41 3.66 18.98
C LEU A 33 -22.85 3.22 19.25
N VAL A 34 -23.36 2.22 18.52
CA VAL A 34 -24.73 1.72 18.76
C VAL A 34 -24.82 0.98 20.09
N VAL A 35 -23.87 0.08 20.37
CA VAL A 35 -23.90 -0.75 21.59
C VAL A 35 -23.75 0.10 22.85
N PHE A 36 -22.81 1.05 22.88
CA PHE A 36 -22.60 1.90 24.06
C PHE A 36 -23.76 2.89 24.30
N ASN A 37 -24.51 3.25 23.25
CA ASN A 37 -25.73 4.05 23.39
C ASN A 37 -26.98 3.19 23.63
N ARG A 38 -26.84 1.90 23.96
CA ARG A 38 -27.95 0.94 24.17
C ARG A 38 -28.91 0.86 22.99
N GLY A 39 -28.42 1.11 21.78
CA GLY A 39 -29.20 0.99 20.56
C GLY A 39 -29.50 -0.47 20.20
N PRO A 40 -30.47 -0.72 19.30
CA PRO A 40 -30.83 -2.07 18.91
C PRO A 40 -29.67 -2.81 18.25
N PHE A 41 -29.45 -4.07 18.61
CA PHE A 41 -28.34 -4.88 18.10
C PHE A 41 -28.37 -5.05 16.57
N GLY A 42 -29.57 -5.13 15.98
CA GLY A 42 -29.73 -5.19 14.52
C GLY A 42 -29.14 -3.96 13.81
N TRP A 43 -29.27 -2.76 14.39
CA TRP A 43 -28.66 -1.55 13.85
C TRP A 43 -27.14 -1.55 13.98
N ALA A 44 -26.61 -2.10 15.08
CA ALA A 44 -25.17 -2.23 15.27
C ALA A 44 -24.54 -3.10 14.16
N ILE A 45 -25.18 -4.24 13.85
CA ILE A 45 -24.74 -5.12 12.76
C ILE A 45 -24.84 -4.40 11.41
N ALA A 46 -25.99 -3.79 11.11
CA ALA A 46 -26.21 -3.14 9.82
C ALA A 46 -25.18 -2.02 9.55
N LEU A 47 -24.95 -1.14 10.53
CA LEU A 47 -23.98 -0.05 10.40
C LEU A 47 -22.53 -0.53 10.37
N ALA A 48 -22.20 -1.58 11.12
CA ALA A 48 -20.88 -2.21 11.06
C ALA A 48 -20.59 -2.80 9.67
N LEU A 49 -21.56 -3.52 9.09
CA LEU A 49 -21.45 -4.06 7.73
C LEU A 49 -21.33 -2.95 6.69
N LEU A 50 -22.10 -1.87 6.82
CA LEU A 50 -21.98 -0.70 5.94
C LEU A 50 -20.60 -0.05 6.05
N GLY A 51 -20.09 0.16 7.27
CA GLY A 51 -18.75 0.69 7.52
C GLY A 51 -17.64 -0.21 6.96
N LEU A 52 -17.83 -1.54 7.02
CA LEU A 52 -16.88 -2.52 6.51
C LEU A 52 -16.86 -2.59 4.97
N LEU A 53 -18.04 -2.52 4.32
CA LEU A 53 -18.15 -2.77 2.88
C LEU A 53 -17.98 -1.50 2.05
N THR A 54 -18.39 -0.34 2.56
CA THR A 54 -18.42 0.90 1.77
C THR A 54 -17.04 1.33 1.28
N PRO A 55 -16.00 1.43 2.13
CA PRO A 55 -14.69 1.91 1.67
C PRO A 55 -14.05 1.02 0.60
N PRO A 56 -14.03 -0.33 0.74
CA PRO A 56 -13.52 -1.20 -0.32
C PRO A 56 -14.33 -1.07 -1.61
N ILE A 57 -15.67 -1.08 -1.56
CA ILE A 57 -16.50 -0.99 -2.76
C ILE A 57 -16.20 0.31 -3.53
N VAL A 58 -16.11 1.44 -2.83
CA VAL A 58 -15.78 2.73 -3.45
C VAL A 58 -14.39 2.71 -4.06
N ALA A 59 -13.38 2.19 -3.35
CA ALA A 59 -12.01 2.12 -3.86
C ALA A 59 -11.89 1.25 -5.13
N PHE A 60 -12.45 0.04 -5.11
CA PHE A 60 -12.34 -0.92 -6.22
C PHE A 60 -13.24 -0.57 -7.41
N ARG A 61 -14.39 0.09 -7.20
CA ARG A 61 -15.21 0.61 -8.31
C ARG A 61 -14.61 1.85 -8.96
N GLY A 62 -14.06 2.76 -8.17
CA GLY A 62 -13.43 3.97 -8.69
C GLY A 62 -12.14 3.70 -9.47
N PHE A 63 -11.45 2.58 -9.16
CA PHE A 63 -10.18 2.24 -9.79
C PHE A 63 -10.03 0.71 -10.00
N PRO A 64 -10.53 0.15 -11.12
CA PRO A 64 -10.43 -1.28 -11.39
C PRO A 64 -8.97 -1.74 -11.49
N THR A 65 -8.60 -2.75 -10.70
CA THR A 65 -7.18 -3.09 -10.44
C THR A 65 -6.52 -3.93 -11.52
N ARG A 66 -7.26 -4.76 -12.26
CA ARG A 66 -6.67 -5.64 -13.29
C ARG A 66 -6.24 -4.86 -14.51
N ASN A 67 -4.98 -5.02 -14.92
CA ASN A 67 -4.42 -4.33 -16.08
C ASN A 67 -3.37 -5.18 -16.81
N GLN A 68 -3.14 -4.86 -18.08
CA GLN A 68 -1.96 -5.30 -18.80
C GLN A 68 -1.03 -4.10 -18.97
N ILE A 69 0.24 -4.32 -18.67
CA ILE A 69 1.26 -3.28 -18.65
C ILE A 69 2.28 -3.58 -19.73
N ARG A 70 2.63 -2.54 -20.49
CA ARG A 70 3.75 -2.60 -21.43
C ARG A 70 4.67 -1.42 -21.16
N VAL A 71 5.96 -1.72 -20.97
CA VAL A 71 7.01 -0.71 -20.85
C VAL A 71 7.36 -0.23 -22.25
N THR A 72 7.41 1.09 -22.42
CA THR A 72 7.75 1.77 -23.67
C THR A 72 8.94 2.69 -23.45
N ALA A 73 9.49 3.28 -24.51
CA ALA A 73 10.62 4.20 -24.41
C ALA A 73 10.30 5.47 -23.60
N ASP A 74 9.04 5.89 -23.58
CA ASP A 74 8.60 7.16 -22.97
C ASP A 74 7.87 6.96 -21.63
N GLY A 75 7.55 5.72 -21.27
CA GLY A 75 6.80 5.44 -20.05
C GLY A 75 6.16 4.05 -19.99
N LEU A 76 5.12 3.94 -19.16
CA LEU A 76 4.31 2.74 -18.98
C LEU A 76 2.95 2.93 -19.64
N THR A 77 2.57 1.99 -20.49
CA THR A 77 1.24 1.93 -21.08
C THR A 77 0.40 0.87 -20.38
N PHE A 78 -0.90 1.16 -20.24
CA PHE A 78 -1.86 0.32 -19.53
C PHE A 78 -3.04 0.02 -20.45
N SER A 79 -3.58 -1.20 -20.43
CA SER A 79 -4.72 -1.56 -21.27
C SER A 79 -6.04 -0.90 -20.86
N ARG A 80 -6.21 -0.61 -19.57
CA ARG A 80 -7.46 -0.03 -19.02
C ARG A 80 -7.31 1.35 -18.42
N ARG A 81 -6.15 2.00 -18.60
CA ARG A 81 -5.83 3.28 -17.96
C ARG A 81 -4.96 4.18 -18.87
N PRO A 82 -4.96 5.50 -18.64
CA PRO A 82 -4.03 6.39 -19.32
C PRO A 82 -2.57 5.96 -19.10
N PRO A 83 -1.70 6.16 -20.10
CA PRO A 83 -0.28 5.90 -19.94
C PRO A 83 0.33 6.80 -18.86
N VAL A 84 1.43 6.34 -18.28
CA VAL A 84 2.25 7.09 -17.34
C VAL A 84 3.55 7.42 -18.04
N ALA A 85 3.77 8.68 -18.40
CA ALA A 85 5.03 9.13 -18.96
C ALA A 85 6.11 9.16 -17.86
N PHE A 86 7.37 8.90 -18.25
CA PHE A 86 8.49 9.04 -17.33
C PHE A 86 8.70 10.48 -16.86
N GLY A 87 8.36 11.47 -17.70
CA GLY A 87 8.42 12.90 -17.35
C GLY A 87 7.45 13.32 -16.24
N ASP A 88 6.38 12.56 -16.01
CA ASP A 88 5.40 12.85 -14.95
C ASP A 88 5.81 12.28 -13.59
N LEU A 89 6.87 11.45 -13.56
CA LEU A 89 7.31 10.77 -12.34
C LEU A 89 8.16 11.71 -11.48
N THR A 90 7.72 11.93 -10.24
CA THR A 90 8.52 12.63 -9.23
C THR A 90 9.42 11.65 -8.47
N SER A 91 8.90 10.46 -8.17
CA SER A 91 9.67 9.40 -7.53
C SER A 91 9.11 8.01 -7.83
N TRP A 92 9.96 7.00 -7.65
CA TRP A 92 9.60 5.60 -7.86
C TRP A 92 10.26 4.69 -6.80
N GLY A 93 9.78 3.46 -6.66
CA GLY A 93 10.33 2.48 -5.72
C GLY A 93 10.01 1.05 -6.12
N THR A 94 10.80 0.09 -5.64
CA THR A 94 10.75 -1.32 -6.10
C THR A 94 10.66 -2.35 -4.99
N ASP A 95 10.46 -1.92 -3.74
CA ASP A 95 10.56 -2.75 -2.54
C ASP A 95 9.63 -3.98 -2.59
N ASP A 96 8.33 -3.76 -2.50
CA ASP A 96 7.31 -4.83 -2.54
C ASP A 96 6.56 -4.87 -3.88
N TYR A 97 6.43 -3.71 -4.51
CA TYR A 97 5.74 -3.47 -5.77
C TYR A 97 6.44 -2.33 -6.51
N LEU A 98 6.17 -2.19 -7.81
CA LEU A 98 6.62 -1.02 -8.55
C LEU A 98 5.73 0.17 -8.15
N LYS A 99 6.29 1.04 -7.30
CA LYS A 99 5.63 2.26 -6.81
C LYS A 99 5.95 3.41 -7.76
N LEU A 100 4.92 4.12 -8.21
CA LEU A 100 5.05 5.29 -9.10
C LEU A 100 4.35 6.48 -8.46
N VAL A 101 5.12 7.53 -8.17
CA VAL A 101 4.62 8.79 -7.62
C VAL A 101 4.65 9.84 -8.72
N ARG A 102 3.51 10.50 -8.92
CA ARG A 102 3.32 11.56 -9.93
C ARG A 102 2.78 12.80 -9.24
N ARG A 103 3.17 13.97 -9.72
CA ARG A 103 2.67 15.24 -9.16
C ARG A 103 1.19 15.41 -9.52
N GLY A 104 0.33 15.70 -8.54
CA GLY A 104 -1.10 15.93 -8.76
C GLY A 104 -1.96 14.68 -8.98
N TYR A 105 -1.36 13.48 -8.98
CA TYR A 105 -2.09 12.21 -9.18
C TYR A 105 -1.88 11.24 -8.02
N PRO A 106 -2.85 10.32 -7.77
CA PRO A 106 -2.68 9.30 -6.76
C PRO A 106 -1.48 8.39 -7.09
N THR A 107 -0.70 8.03 -6.06
CA THR A 107 0.40 7.08 -6.17
C THR A 107 -0.13 5.75 -6.70
N LEU A 108 0.53 5.22 -7.74
CA LEU A 108 0.23 3.92 -8.31
C LEU A 108 1.17 2.86 -7.72
N LEU A 109 0.60 1.68 -7.47
CA LEU A 109 1.29 0.53 -6.92
C LEU A 109 1.03 -0.63 -7.87
N VAL A 110 2.04 -0.97 -8.64
CA VAL A 110 1.95 -2.00 -9.68
C VAL A 110 2.49 -3.30 -9.13
N SER A 111 1.62 -4.29 -9.00
CA SER A 111 1.91 -5.63 -8.50
C SER A 111 1.64 -6.65 -9.61
N PRO A 112 2.68 -7.14 -10.30
CA PRO A 112 2.55 -8.23 -11.26
C PRO A 112 2.04 -9.50 -10.58
N LEU A 113 1.25 -10.29 -11.31
CA LEU A 113 0.57 -11.46 -10.75
C LEU A 113 1.55 -12.57 -10.32
N ASP A 114 2.71 -12.65 -10.99
CA ASP A 114 3.72 -13.70 -10.75
C ASP A 114 5.11 -13.12 -10.53
N LEU A 115 5.96 -13.86 -9.81
CA LEU A 115 7.34 -13.46 -9.51
C LEU A 115 8.20 -13.26 -10.79
N PRO A 116 8.16 -14.12 -11.83
CA PRO A 116 8.94 -13.91 -13.05
C PRO A 116 8.52 -12.63 -13.77
N ASN A 117 7.20 -12.38 -13.85
CA ASN A 117 6.62 -11.19 -14.43
C ASN A 117 7.00 -9.92 -13.65
N ARG A 118 7.12 -10.03 -12.32
CA ARG A 118 7.66 -8.95 -11.46
C ARG A 118 9.10 -8.61 -11.82
N GLN A 119 9.98 -9.60 -11.87
CA GLN A 119 11.39 -9.36 -12.21
C GLN A 119 11.56 -8.82 -13.62
N ARG A 120 10.77 -9.32 -14.58
CA ARG A 120 10.73 -8.81 -15.95
C ARG A 120 10.31 -7.34 -15.98
N LEU A 121 9.18 -7.01 -15.36
CA LEU A 121 8.67 -5.63 -15.32
C LEU A 121 9.69 -4.67 -14.70
N LEU A 122 10.29 -5.03 -13.57
CA LEU A 122 11.26 -4.18 -12.88
C LEU A 122 12.51 -3.94 -13.73
N ARG A 123 13.03 -4.98 -14.39
CA ARG A 123 14.19 -4.86 -15.29
C ARG A 123 13.87 -3.99 -16.51
N GLU A 124 12.77 -4.25 -17.18
CA GLU A 124 12.34 -3.48 -18.36
C GLU A 124 12.06 -2.02 -18.00
N PHE A 125 11.38 -1.77 -16.87
CA PHE A 125 11.12 -0.42 -16.40
C PHE A 125 12.41 0.34 -16.11
N GLN A 126 13.35 -0.29 -15.39
CA GLN A 126 14.60 0.36 -15.00
C GLN A 126 15.46 0.68 -16.23
N SER A 127 15.62 -0.27 -17.16
CA SER A 127 16.39 -0.04 -18.39
C SER A 127 15.77 1.05 -19.27
N ALA A 128 14.44 1.06 -19.41
CA ALA A 128 13.73 2.08 -20.18
C ALA A 128 13.83 3.47 -19.53
N LEU A 129 13.68 3.57 -18.21
CA LEU A 129 13.79 4.83 -17.48
C LEU A 129 15.20 5.40 -17.58
N GLU A 130 16.24 4.57 -17.40
CA GLU A 130 17.64 5.00 -17.54
C GLU A 130 17.94 5.46 -18.97
N ALA A 131 17.46 4.73 -19.98
CA ALA A 131 17.62 5.10 -21.38
C ALA A 131 16.90 6.42 -21.71
N TRP A 132 15.70 6.63 -21.16
CA TRP A 132 14.94 7.87 -21.32
C TRP A 132 15.64 9.04 -20.63
N GLN A 133 16.10 8.88 -19.39
CA GLN A 133 16.82 9.92 -18.64
C GLN A 133 18.09 10.38 -19.37
N LYS A 134 18.84 9.47 -20.00
CA LYS A 134 20.02 9.80 -20.80
C LYS A 134 19.71 10.66 -22.03
N ARG A 135 18.47 10.62 -22.54
CA ARG A 135 18.03 11.41 -23.70
C ARG A 135 17.50 12.78 -23.31
N GLN A 136 17.20 13.02 -22.03
CA GLN A 136 16.63 14.27 -21.57
C GLN A 136 17.70 15.37 -21.38
N PRO A 137 17.36 16.64 -21.64
CA PRO A 137 18.26 17.75 -21.38
C PRO A 137 18.57 17.86 -19.88
N ALA A 138 19.78 18.31 -19.54
CA ALA A 138 20.32 18.37 -18.17
C ALA A 138 19.47 19.19 -17.16
N ALA A 139 18.54 20.01 -17.64
CA ALA A 139 17.61 20.79 -16.82
C ALA A 139 16.36 20.00 -16.35
N THR A 140 16.16 18.77 -16.82
CA THR A 140 15.01 17.94 -16.41
C THR A 140 15.31 17.25 -15.09
N GLU A 141 14.57 17.57 -14.03
CA GLU A 141 14.73 16.88 -12.74
C GLU A 141 14.46 15.38 -12.88
N PRO A 142 15.42 14.49 -12.57
CA PRO A 142 15.23 13.07 -12.72
C PRO A 142 14.30 12.52 -11.63
N ALA A 143 13.41 11.59 -12.01
CA ALA A 143 12.57 10.86 -11.07
C ALA A 143 13.42 10.13 -10.03
N ARG A 144 13.26 10.50 -8.74
CA ARG A 144 14.11 9.99 -7.65
C ARG A 144 13.70 8.58 -7.23
N ARG A 145 14.67 7.67 -7.10
CA ARG A 145 14.44 6.35 -6.49
C ARG A 145 14.25 6.50 -4.98
N THR A 146 13.20 5.87 -4.45
CA THR A 146 12.82 5.90 -3.04
C THR A 146 12.68 4.49 -2.50
N PHE A 147 12.99 4.34 -1.21
CA PHE A 147 12.88 3.09 -0.46
C PHE A 147 12.05 3.36 0.78
N PHE A 148 11.16 2.43 1.14
CA PHE A 148 10.40 2.47 2.38
C PHE A 148 11.21 1.88 3.53
N TYR A 149 11.77 0.69 3.34
CA TYR A 149 12.63 0.05 4.33
C TYR A 149 13.91 0.86 4.54
N GLY A 150 14.24 1.16 5.80
CA GLY A 150 15.38 2.02 6.16
C GLY A 150 15.18 3.52 5.88
N SER A 151 13.99 3.96 5.46
CA SER A 151 13.62 5.37 5.42
C SER A 151 13.20 5.91 6.79
N THR A 152 13.26 7.22 6.98
CA THR A 152 12.76 7.87 8.20
C THR A 152 11.27 7.60 8.42
N GLY A 153 10.48 7.61 7.34
CA GLY A 153 9.05 7.28 7.41
C GLY A 153 8.80 5.85 7.83
N GLY A 154 9.58 4.89 7.30
CA GLY A 154 9.56 3.50 7.75
C GLY A 154 9.85 3.44 9.25
N ARG A 155 10.98 3.99 9.71
CA ARG A 155 11.36 3.99 11.13
C ARG A 155 10.30 4.58 12.05
N LEU A 156 9.66 5.68 11.67
CA LEU A 156 8.56 6.28 12.44
C LEU A 156 7.35 5.35 12.55
N VAL A 157 6.95 4.69 11.45
CA VAL A 157 5.89 3.68 11.47
C VAL A 157 6.28 2.50 12.35
N GLY A 158 7.52 2.03 12.26
CA GLY A 158 8.06 0.97 13.12
C GLY A 158 7.98 1.35 14.60
N ALA A 159 8.40 2.57 14.96
CA ALA A 159 8.31 3.09 16.33
C ALA A 159 6.87 3.10 16.83
N LEU A 160 5.94 3.62 16.02
CA LEU A 160 4.53 3.67 16.39
C LEU A 160 3.95 2.28 16.63
N ILE A 161 4.23 1.32 15.74
CA ILE A 161 3.79 -0.07 15.90
C ILE A 161 4.35 -0.66 17.19
N THR A 162 5.65 -0.50 17.46
CA THR A 162 6.28 -1.02 18.68
C THR A 162 5.65 -0.43 19.93
N VAL A 163 5.48 0.89 20.01
CA VAL A 163 4.88 1.56 21.18
C VAL A 163 3.44 1.08 21.42
N LEU A 164 2.61 1.04 20.37
CA LEU A 164 1.22 0.61 20.49
C LEU A 164 1.10 -0.87 20.86
N ALA A 165 1.96 -1.72 20.29
CA ALA A 165 1.94 -3.15 20.52
C ALA A 165 2.41 -3.51 21.95
N VAL A 166 3.48 -2.86 22.43
CA VAL A 166 3.95 -2.98 23.82
C VAL A 166 2.88 -2.47 24.79
N GLY A 167 2.30 -1.29 24.52
CA GLY A 167 1.21 -0.76 25.35
C GLY A 167 0.01 -1.70 25.43
N SER A 168 -0.39 -2.29 24.29
CA SER A 168 -1.48 -3.26 24.23
C SER A 168 -1.16 -4.55 25.00
N ALA A 169 0.08 -5.06 24.91
CA ALA A 169 0.51 -6.25 25.65
C ALA A 169 0.50 -6.00 27.17
N VAL A 170 1.01 -4.84 27.60
CA VAL A 170 0.99 -4.43 29.02
C VAL A 170 -0.44 -4.28 29.52
N MET A 171 -1.32 -3.64 28.76
CA MET A 171 -2.75 -3.54 29.10
C MET A 171 -3.40 -4.92 29.22
N ALA A 172 -3.11 -5.85 28.29
CA ALA A 172 -3.67 -7.20 28.30
C ALA A 172 -3.25 -8.02 29.53
N LEU A 173 -2.01 -7.82 30.01
CA LEU A 173 -1.52 -8.46 31.24
C LEU A 173 -2.08 -7.81 32.51
N ASN A 174 -2.44 -6.53 32.45
CA ASN A 174 -3.05 -5.78 33.56
C ASN A 174 -4.58 -5.87 33.61
N LEU A 175 -5.21 -6.66 32.72
CA LEU A 175 -6.63 -6.96 32.83
C LEU A 175 -6.91 -7.76 34.12
N ARG A 176 -8.12 -7.61 34.65
CA ARG A 176 -8.57 -8.34 35.86
C ARG A 176 -8.43 -9.86 35.70
N GLU A 177 -8.60 -10.35 34.47
CA GLU A 177 -8.20 -11.68 34.04
C GLU A 177 -7.12 -11.53 32.96
N PRO A 178 -5.85 -11.80 33.28
CA PRO A 178 -4.76 -11.60 32.33
C PRO A 178 -4.92 -12.48 31.09
N SER A 179 -4.81 -11.85 29.91
CA SER A 179 -4.87 -12.56 28.63
C SER A 179 -3.47 -12.75 28.06
N PHE A 180 -2.87 -13.91 28.33
CA PHE A 180 -1.57 -14.28 27.77
C PHE A 180 -1.59 -14.34 26.24
N SER A 181 -2.69 -14.78 25.64
CA SER A 181 -2.83 -14.84 24.18
C SER A 181 -2.75 -13.44 23.55
N LEU A 182 -3.44 -12.45 24.12
CA LEU A 182 -3.36 -11.06 23.66
C LEU A 182 -1.97 -10.45 23.89
N ALA A 183 -1.34 -10.75 25.03
CA ALA A 183 0.02 -10.30 25.31
C ALA A 183 1.05 -10.85 24.31
N VAL A 184 0.95 -12.13 23.94
CA VAL A 184 1.81 -12.77 22.93
C VAL A 184 1.61 -12.13 21.56
N VAL A 185 0.35 -11.89 21.15
CA VAL A 185 0.05 -11.19 19.89
C VAL A 185 0.65 -9.79 19.90
N GLY A 186 0.50 -9.05 20.99
CA GLY A 186 1.15 -7.74 21.17
C GLY A 186 2.68 -7.82 21.08
N GLY A 187 3.30 -8.83 21.70
CA GLY A 187 4.75 -9.06 21.61
C GLY A 187 5.23 -9.33 20.19
N LEU A 188 4.54 -10.19 19.43
CA LEU A 188 4.86 -10.48 18.03
C LEU A 188 4.73 -9.23 17.14
N CYS A 189 3.68 -8.42 17.35
CA CYS A 189 3.53 -7.14 16.68
C CYS A 189 4.67 -6.15 17.01
N ALA A 190 5.12 -6.13 18.27
CA ALA A 190 6.23 -5.28 18.69
C ALA A 190 7.55 -5.68 18.00
N LEU A 191 7.82 -6.99 17.86
CA LEU A 191 8.97 -7.51 17.12
C LEU A 191 8.95 -7.07 15.66
N PHE A 192 7.77 -7.10 15.02
CA PHE A 192 7.62 -6.59 13.66
C PHE A 192 7.94 -5.08 13.56
N GLY A 193 7.43 -4.27 14.50
CA GLY A 193 7.75 -2.85 14.58
C GLY A 193 9.25 -2.58 14.76
N LEU A 194 9.91 -3.39 15.61
CA LEU A 194 11.36 -3.32 15.84
C LEU A 194 12.17 -3.69 14.59
N ALA A 195 11.77 -4.75 13.87
CA ALA A 195 12.41 -5.12 12.61
C ALA A 195 12.33 -3.97 11.58
N LEU A 196 11.21 -3.26 11.54
CA LEU A 196 10.99 -2.13 10.63
C LEU A 196 11.79 -0.88 11.05
N LEU A 197 11.95 -0.66 12.36
CA LEU A 197 12.86 0.34 12.95
C LEU A 197 14.32 0.10 12.59
N MET A 198 14.74 -1.17 12.67
CA MET A 198 16.12 -1.60 12.40
C MET A 198 16.40 -1.84 10.91
N GLY A 199 15.39 -1.70 10.05
CA GLY A 199 15.50 -1.91 8.61
C GLY A 199 16.63 -1.07 8.00
N LYS A 200 17.45 -1.72 7.16
CA LYS A 200 18.51 -1.07 6.39
C LYS A 200 17.98 -0.65 5.02
N ARG A 201 18.59 0.39 4.43
CA ARG A 201 18.33 0.76 3.04
C ARG A 201 19.03 -0.27 2.14
N PRO A 202 18.35 -0.82 1.12
CA PRO A 202 18.99 -1.66 0.11
C PRO A 202 19.89 -0.83 -0.81
#